data_AF-A0A6M5YPL0-F1
#
_entry.id   AF-A0A6M5YPL0-F1
#
_cell.length_a   1.000
_cell.length_b   1.000
_cell.length_c   1.000
_cell.angle_alpha   90.00
_cell.angle_beta   90.00
_cell.angle_gamma   90.00
#
_symmetry.space_group_name_H-M   'P 1'
#
loop_
_entity.id
_entity.type
_entity.pdbx_description
1 polymer ?
#
loop_
_entity_poly.entity_id
_entity_poly.type
_entity_poly.pdbx_seq_one_letter_code
_entity_poly.pdbx_strand_id
1 'polypeptide(L)'
;MSSSPECLLANPVAPLEDKTFAIIDELIDSLPDPKQLTGEERRGIIARYTSVLEGNFIYWMTATALAAKAEHSRPILLGNLNEEVRDCHPLMLRKFAIAADAFPTDQDALAVNDDLTKVRLFLGRLEAVKSVLMMGFFEGFIQKFMPYLAYLATKQGSTEQEYTEVHGVCDIEHTEGLFKVLAAELALAPPEPDADLFEGVNLLRTLIERIIRPQSGPRAA
;
A
#
# COMPACT_ATOMS: atom_id res chain seq x y z
N MET A 1 -26.43 -40.36 -15.69
CA MET A 1 -25.94 -39.52 -14.59
C MET A 1 -24.43 -39.53 -14.65
N SER A 2 -23.83 -38.49 -15.23
CA SER A 2 -22.38 -38.36 -15.36
C SER A 2 -22.04 -36.98 -14.80
N SER A 3 -21.63 -36.94 -13.53
CA SER A 3 -21.03 -35.75 -12.94
C SER A 3 -19.58 -35.69 -13.43
N SER A 4 -19.30 -34.76 -14.35
CA SER A 4 -17.96 -34.47 -14.84
C SER A 4 -17.01 -34.10 -13.69
N PRO A 5 -15.71 -34.43 -13.77
CA PRO A 5 -14.71 -34.13 -12.76
C PRO A 5 -14.22 -32.67 -12.85
N GLU A 6 -15.14 -31.70 -12.92
CA GLU A 6 -14.84 -30.26 -12.83
C GLU A 6 -15.02 -29.73 -11.39
N CYS A 7 -14.85 -30.60 -10.40
CA CYS A 7 -14.83 -30.20 -9.01
C CYS A 7 -13.40 -29.81 -8.63
N LEU A 8 -13.17 -28.51 -8.40
CA LEU A 8 -12.10 -27.92 -7.59
C LEU A 8 -10.72 -27.77 -8.24
N LEU A 9 -10.60 -26.91 -9.27
CA LEU A 9 -9.46 -25.98 -9.25
C LEU A 9 -9.85 -24.90 -8.23
N ALA A 10 -9.52 -25.13 -6.95
CA ALA A 10 -9.63 -24.10 -5.93
C ALA A 10 -8.93 -22.85 -6.46
N ASN A 11 -9.60 -21.70 -6.48
CA ASN A 11 -8.96 -20.44 -6.82
C ASN A 11 -7.75 -20.27 -5.90
N PRO A 12 -6.50 -20.49 -6.37
CA PRO A 12 -5.34 -20.58 -5.49
C PRO A 12 -5.02 -19.24 -4.83
N VAL A 13 -5.61 -18.15 -5.35
CA VAL A 13 -5.49 -16.80 -4.83
C VAL A 13 -6.43 -16.54 -3.67
N ALA A 14 -7.62 -17.17 -3.62
CA ALA A 14 -8.64 -16.83 -2.63
C ALA A 14 -8.12 -16.88 -1.17
N PRO A 15 -7.35 -17.91 -0.75
CA PRO A 15 -6.80 -17.91 0.62
C PRO A 15 -5.76 -16.80 0.86
N LEU A 16 -5.02 -16.38 -0.17
CA LEU A 16 -4.04 -15.28 -0.09
C LEU A 16 -4.76 -13.93 0.00
N GLU A 17 -5.81 -13.75 -0.80
CA GLU A 17 -6.69 -12.59 -0.81
C GLU A 17 -7.42 -12.44 0.53
N ASP A 18 -8.07 -13.50 1.02
CA ASP A 18 -8.75 -13.52 2.32
C ASP A 18 -7.80 -13.13 3.46
N LYS A 19 -6.60 -13.72 3.48
CA LYS A 19 -5.58 -13.39 4.48
C LYS A 19 -5.09 -11.96 4.34
N THR A 20 -4.97 -11.44 3.13
CA THR A 20 -4.57 -10.05 2.88
C THR A 20 -5.62 -9.09 3.43
N PHE A 21 -6.90 -9.32 3.15
CA PHE A 21 -7.98 -8.50 3.71
C PHE A 21 -8.06 -8.58 5.23
N ALA A 22 -7.85 -9.76 5.82
CA ALA A 22 -7.78 -9.90 7.27
C ALA A 22 -6.65 -9.05 7.90
N ILE A 23 -5.47 -9.00 7.27
CA ILE A 23 -4.35 -8.15 7.73
C ILE A 23 -4.70 -6.66 7.58
N ILE A 24 -5.36 -6.28 6.48
CA ILE A 24 -5.82 -4.90 6.26
C ILE A 24 -6.81 -4.50 7.35
N ASP A 25 -7.83 -5.33 7.61
CA ASP A 25 -8.86 -5.05 8.60
C ASP A 25 -8.26 -4.92 10.00
N GLU A 26 -7.35 -5.82 10.38
CA GLU A 26 -6.61 -5.72 11.64
C GLU A 26 -5.85 -4.38 11.76
N LEU A 27 -5.21 -3.94 10.67
CA LEU A 27 -4.43 -2.70 10.67
C LEU A 27 -5.33 -1.45 10.76
N ILE A 28 -6.46 -1.45 10.05
CA ILE A 28 -7.47 -0.39 10.10
C ILE A 28 -8.11 -0.32 11.49
N ASP A 29 -8.47 -1.46 12.08
CA ASP A 29 -9.03 -1.55 13.43
C ASP A 29 -8.04 -1.10 14.50
N SER A 30 -6.73 -1.23 14.23
CA SER A 30 -5.69 -0.78 15.15
C SER A 30 -5.59 0.75 15.24
N LEU A 31 -6.00 1.49 14.21
CA LEU A 31 -5.73 2.93 14.07
C LEU A 31 -6.13 3.71 15.33
N PRO A 32 -5.30 4.67 15.79
CA PRO A 32 -5.67 5.46 16.95
C PRO A 32 -6.91 6.29 16.66
N ASP A 33 -7.83 6.39 17.63
CA ASP A 33 -9.04 7.21 17.50
C ASP A 33 -8.65 8.64 17.10
N PRO A 34 -9.04 9.10 15.90
CA PRO A 34 -8.54 10.36 15.37
C PRO A 34 -9.03 11.57 16.17
N LYS A 35 -10.07 11.40 17.01
CA LYS A 35 -10.57 12.42 17.94
C LYS A 35 -9.67 12.60 19.17
N GLN A 36 -8.87 11.59 19.52
CA GLN A 36 -8.00 11.60 20.70
C GLN A 36 -6.58 12.09 20.37
N LEU A 37 -6.24 12.20 19.09
CA LEU A 37 -4.95 12.73 18.65
C LEU A 37 -4.83 14.23 18.91
N THR A 38 -3.63 14.67 19.23
CA THR A 38 -3.22 16.08 19.22
C THR A 38 -3.03 16.59 17.78
N GLY A 39 -2.88 17.91 17.61
CA GLY A 39 -2.58 18.48 16.29
C GLY A 39 -1.24 18.01 15.73
N GLU A 40 -0.23 17.90 16.59
CA GLU A 40 1.11 17.43 16.21
C GLU A 40 1.11 15.97 15.77
N GLU A 41 0.37 15.10 16.47
CA GLU A 41 0.25 13.68 16.08
C GLU A 41 -0.44 13.54 14.72
N ARG A 42 -1.55 14.26 14.49
CA ARG A 42 -2.24 14.26 13.19
C ARG A 42 -1.32 14.72 12.06
N ARG A 43 -0.66 15.87 12.27
CA ARG A 43 0.31 16.44 11.33
C ARG A 43 1.42 15.44 11.03
N GLY A 44 1.96 14.78 12.06
CA GLY A 44 3.03 13.80 11.92
C GLY A 44 2.62 12.58 11.09
N ILE A 45 1.39 12.06 11.27
CA ILE A 45 0.90 10.92 10.47
C ILE A 45 0.85 11.30 8.98
N ILE A 46 0.26 12.46 8.65
CA ILE A 46 0.17 12.95 7.26
C ILE A 46 1.58 13.17 6.69
N ALA A 47 2.45 13.86 7.42
CA ALA A 47 3.81 14.17 6.98
C ALA A 47 4.64 12.90 6.71
N ARG A 48 4.58 11.90 7.60
CA ARG A 48 5.29 10.63 7.38
C ARG A 48 4.70 9.86 6.21
N TYR A 49 3.37 9.79 6.10
CA TYR A 49 2.70 9.17 4.96
C TYR A 49 3.17 9.81 3.64
N THR A 50 3.13 11.13 3.54
CA THR A 50 3.61 11.88 2.37
C THR A 50 5.09 11.65 2.09
N SER A 51 5.96 11.65 3.11
CA SER A 51 7.40 11.41 2.95
C SER A 51 7.73 10.04 2.34
N VAL A 52 6.87 9.04 2.60
CA VAL A 52 6.98 7.72 2.02
C VAL A 52 6.36 7.71 0.63
N LEU A 53 5.09 8.06 0.50
CA LEU A 53 4.32 7.74 -0.71
C LEU A 53 4.69 8.59 -1.91
N GLU A 54 4.93 9.88 -1.70
CA GLU A 54 5.11 10.86 -2.80
C GLU A 54 6.23 10.45 -3.77
N GLY A 55 7.32 9.88 -3.25
CA GLY A 55 8.46 9.44 -4.05
C GLY A 55 8.53 7.94 -4.33
N ASN A 56 7.62 7.12 -3.77
CA ASN A 56 7.83 5.67 -3.76
C ASN A 56 6.73 4.84 -4.42
N PHE A 57 5.48 5.29 -4.50
CA PHE A 57 4.42 4.46 -5.11
C PHE A 57 4.74 4.07 -6.55
N ILE A 58 5.03 5.07 -7.40
CA ILE A 58 5.41 4.85 -8.81
C ILE A 58 6.66 3.95 -8.89
N TYR A 59 7.63 4.13 -8.01
CA TYR A 59 8.82 3.29 -7.96
C TYR A 59 8.47 1.83 -7.61
N TRP A 60 7.60 1.60 -6.64
CA TRP A 60 7.15 0.27 -6.22
C TRP A 60 6.33 -0.45 -7.29
N MET A 61 5.38 0.25 -7.89
CA MET A 61 4.58 -0.30 -8.97
C MET A 61 5.43 -0.56 -10.22
N THR A 62 6.43 0.30 -10.51
CA THR A 62 7.40 0.06 -11.59
C THR A 62 8.23 -1.20 -11.35
N ALA A 63 8.76 -1.39 -10.14
CA ALA A 63 9.50 -2.61 -9.79
C ALA A 63 8.62 -3.86 -9.94
N THR A 64 7.35 -3.78 -9.54
CA THR A 64 6.35 -4.84 -9.71
C THR A 64 6.07 -5.15 -11.18
N ALA A 65 5.91 -4.12 -12.01
CA ALA A 65 5.73 -4.26 -13.46
C ALA A 65 6.95 -4.85 -14.18
N LEU A 66 8.16 -4.57 -13.69
CA LEU A 66 9.40 -5.17 -14.20
C LEU A 66 9.55 -6.64 -13.78
N ALA A 67 9.11 -6.97 -12.56
CA ALA A 67 9.15 -8.31 -12.00
C ALA A 67 8.17 -9.25 -12.73
N ALA A 68 6.93 -8.82 -12.94
CA ALA A 68 5.85 -9.60 -13.53
C ALA A 68 6.22 -10.17 -14.92
N LYS A 69 5.87 -11.44 -15.16
CA LYS A 69 6.21 -12.17 -16.38
C LYS A 69 5.00 -12.68 -17.15
N ALA A 70 3.84 -12.84 -16.52
CA ALA A 70 2.64 -13.28 -17.22
C ALA A 70 2.16 -12.18 -18.18
N GLU A 71 1.80 -12.60 -19.39
CA GLU A 71 1.44 -11.67 -20.48
C GLU A 71 0.25 -10.78 -20.10
N HIS A 72 -0.74 -11.35 -19.42
CA HIS A 72 -1.93 -10.65 -18.94
C HIS A 72 -1.66 -9.68 -17.78
N SER A 73 -0.53 -9.79 -17.08
CA SER A 73 -0.19 -8.90 -15.97
C SER A 73 0.17 -7.49 -16.42
N ARG A 74 0.89 -7.40 -17.55
CA ARG A 74 1.44 -6.14 -18.06
C ARG A 74 0.38 -5.04 -18.28
N PRO A 75 -0.74 -5.28 -19.00
CA PRO A 75 -1.73 -4.21 -19.22
C PRO A 75 -2.36 -3.69 -17.92
N ILE A 76 -2.53 -4.54 -16.90
CA ILE A 76 -3.10 -4.13 -15.61
C ILE A 76 -2.11 -3.24 -14.85
N LEU A 77 -0.87 -3.70 -14.69
CA LEU A 77 0.18 -2.96 -13.96
C LEU A 77 0.54 -1.64 -14.65
N LEU A 78 0.60 -1.64 -15.99
CA LEU A 78 0.85 -0.42 -16.76
C LEU A 78 -0.35 0.52 -16.79
N GLY A 79 -1.58 0.01 -16.68
CA GLY A 79 -2.79 0.82 -16.53
C GLY A 79 -2.75 1.64 -15.24
N ASN A 80 -2.51 0.96 -14.11
CA ASN A 80 -2.33 1.60 -12.81
C ASN A 80 -1.19 2.65 -12.84
N LEU A 81 0.00 2.28 -13.34
CA LEU A 81 1.10 3.25 -13.51
C LEU A 81 0.75 4.43 -14.42
N ASN A 82 -0.07 4.21 -15.45
CA ASN A 82 -0.48 5.28 -16.34
C ASN A 82 -1.33 6.32 -15.61
N GLU A 83 -2.28 5.89 -14.79
CA GLU A 83 -3.14 6.78 -14.00
C GLU A 83 -2.30 7.62 -13.04
N GLU A 84 -1.44 6.97 -12.24
CA GLU A 84 -0.55 7.63 -11.27
C GLU A 84 0.30 8.75 -11.90
N VAL A 85 0.86 8.48 -13.09
CA VAL A 85 1.74 9.42 -13.79
C VAL A 85 0.94 10.48 -14.55
N ARG A 86 -0.10 10.08 -15.28
CA ARG A 86 -0.91 10.97 -16.13
C ARG A 86 -1.61 12.02 -15.27
N ASP A 87 -2.18 11.60 -14.15
CA ASP A 87 -2.97 12.46 -13.29
C ASP A 87 -2.08 13.13 -12.22
N CYS A 88 -0.81 12.74 -12.13
CA CYS A 88 0.22 13.34 -11.27
C CYS A 88 -0.14 13.21 -9.77
N HIS A 89 -0.41 11.98 -9.34
CA HIS A 89 -0.75 11.64 -7.96
C HIS A 89 0.28 12.15 -6.92
N PRO A 90 1.61 12.16 -7.20
CA PRO A 90 2.57 12.80 -6.30
C PRO A 90 2.28 14.29 -6.04
N LEU A 91 1.84 15.04 -7.06
CA LEU A 91 1.47 16.44 -6.87
C LEU A 91 0.17 16.57 -6.08
N MET A 92 -0.81 15.70 -6.28
CA MET A 92 -2.04 15.68 -5.47
C MET A 92 -1.70 15.46 -3.99
N LEU A 93 -0.88 14.45 -3.68
CA LEU A 93 -0.46 14.16 -2.31
C LEU A 93 0.33 15.32 -1.69
N ARG A 94 1.19 15.97 -2.48
CA ARG A 94 1.90 17.17 -2.02
C ARG A 94 0.96 18.32 -1.68
N LYS A 95 -0.03 18.61 -2.54
CA LYS A 95 -1.06 19.64 -2.27
C LYS A 95 -1.83 19.32 -0.98
N PHE A 96 -2.25 18.06 -0.83
CA PHE A 96 -2.94 17.58 0.37
C PHE A 96 -2.12 17.84 1.64
N ALA A 97 -0.84 17.48 1.64
CA ALA A 97 0.06 17.68 2.78
C ALA A 97 0.27 19.17 3.09
N ILE A 98 0.47 20.02 2.07
CA ILE A 98 0.63 21.48 2.26
C ILE A 98 -0.64 22.09 2.85
N ALA A 99 -1.82 21.72 2.32
CA ALA A 99 -3.09 22.26 2.80
C ALA A 99 -3.42 21.84 4.24
N ALA A 100 -2.89 20.70 4.70
CA ALA A 100 -3.00 20.22 6.08
C ALA A 100 -1.90 20.75 7.02
N ASP A 101 -1.06 21.71 6.58
CA ASP A 101 0.12 22.18 7.32
C ASP A 101 1.04 21.02 7.77
N ALA A 102 1.18 20.03 6.89
CA ALA A 102 1.82 18.75 7.16
C ALA A 102 2.85 18.37 6.10
N PHE A 103 3.45 19.36 5.42
CA PHE A 103 4.55 19.08 4.50
C PHE A 103 5.71 18.41 5.26
N PRO A 104 6.32 17.33 4.74
CA PRO A 104 7.33 16.57 5.48
C PRO A 104 8.56 17.39 5.88
N THR A 105 9.07 17.13 7.08
CA THR A 105 10.41 17.58 7.51
C THR A 105 11.41 16.42 7.42
N ASP A 106 12.70 16.75 7.59
CA ASP A 106 13.76 15.74 7.71
C ASP A 106 13.50 14.75 8.86
N GLN A 107 12.91 15.21 9.97
CA GLN A 107 12.58 14.33 11.10
C GLN A 107 11.50 13.32 10.74
N ASP A 108 10.48 13.73 9.96
CA ASP A 108 9.44 12.83 9.49
C ASP A 108 10.03 11.75 8.57
N ALA A 109 10.90 12.16 7.64
CA ALA A 109 11.57 11.25 6.72
C ALA A 109 12.50 10.27 7.45
N LEU A 110 13.30 10.76 8.41
CA LEU A 110 14.20 9.92 9.21
C LEU A 110 13.43 8.91 10.08
N ALA A 111 12.25 9.27 10.60
CA ALA A 111 11.44 8.40 11.44
C ALA A 111 10.94 7.13 10.72
N VAL A 112 10.87 7.14 9.39
CA VAL A 112 10.40 6.02 8.56
C VAL A 112 11.49 5.41 7.68
N ASN A 113 12.68 6.01 7.63
CA ASN A 113 13.70 5.71 6.63
C ASN A 113 14.17 4.25 6.65
N ASP A 114 14.37 3.67 7.83
CA ASP A 114 14.86 2.29 7.95
C ASP A 114 13.86 1.28 7.41
N ASP A 115 12.58 1.44 7.75
CA ASP A 115 11.51 0.53 7.31
C ASP A 115 11.20 0.74 5.82
N LEU A 116 11.24 2.00 5.33
CA LEU A 116 11.15 2.31 3.90
C LEU A 116 12.31 1.70 3.10
N THR A 117 13.53 1.73 3.64
CA THR A 117 14.70 1.15 2.99
C THR A 117 14.53 -0.36 2.84
N LYS A 118 13.97 -1.06 3.84
CA LYS A 118 13.68 -2.51 3.72
C LYS A 118 12.68 -2.80 2.60
N VAL A 119 11.62 -2.00 2.46
CA VAL A 119 10.64 -2.15 1.36
C VAL A 119 11.31 -1.96 0.00
N ARG A 120 12.18 -0.95 -0.15
CA ARG A 120 12.94 -0.71 -1.39
C ARG A 120 13.87 -1.88 -1.73
N LEU A 121 14.59 -2.40 -0.74
CA LEU A 121 15.49 -3.55 -0.91
C LEU A 121 14.73 -4.82 -1.30
N PHE A 122 13.57 -5.06 -0.66
CA PHE A 122 12.68 -6.17 -0.99
C PHE A 122 12.21 -6.12 -2.45
N LEU A 123 11.68 -4.98 -2.90
CA LEU A 123 11.24 -4.80 -4.29
C LEU A 123 12.40 -4.88 -5.29
N GLY A 124 13.61 -4.48 -4.89
CA GLY A 124 14.82 -4.61 -5.69
C GLY A 124 15.20 -6.06 -6.03
N ARG A 125 14.61 -7.06 -5.36
CA ARG A 125 14.79 -8.48 -5.71
C ARG A 125 13.95 -8.92 -6.91
N LEU A 126 12.97 -8.09 -7.32
CA LEU A 126 12.11 -8.31 -8.50
C LEU A 126 11.39 -9.68 -8.49
N GLU A 127 10.89 -10.10 -7.32
CA GLU A 127 10.10 -11.32 -7.16
C GLU A 127 8.61 -11.07 -7.44
N ALA A 128 8.13 -11.45 -8.63
CA ALA A 128 6.80 -11.07 -9.12
C ALA A 128 5.64 -11.34 -8.14
N VAL A 129 5.48 -12.60 -7.70
CA VAL A 129 4.37 -13.01 -6.82
C VAL A 129 4.36 -12.21 -5.51
N LYS A 130 5.52 -12.07 -4.85
CA LYS A 130 5.62 -11.37 -3.57
C LYS A 130 5.43 -9.86 -3.72
N SER A 131 5.96 -9.27 -4.79
CA SER A 131 5.79 -7.84 -5.11
C SER A 131 4.33 -7.51 -5.40
N VAL A 132 3.66 -8.31 -6.22
CA VAL A 132 2.23 -8.12 -6.55
C VAL A 132 1.36 -8.28 -5.31
N LEU A 133 1.62 -9.29 -4.47
CA LEU A 133 0.88 -9.49 -3.22
C LEU A 133 1.07 -8.30 -2.26
N MET A 134 2.28 -7.75 -2.16
CA MET A 134 2.54 -6.54 -1.37
C MET A 134 1.78 -5.33 -1.92
N MET A 135 1.74 -5.14 -3.25
CA MET A 135 0.99 -4.03 -3.86
C MET A 135 -0.52 -4.20 -3.66
N GLY A 136 -1.05 -5.42 -3.78
CA GLY A 136 -2.48 -5.70 -3.56
C GLY A 136 -2.89 -5.44 -2.11
N PHE A 137 -2.03 -5.81 -1.16
CA PHE A 137 -2.19 -5.40 0.24
C PHE A 137 -2.23 -3.87 0.39
N PHE A 138 -1.33 -3.16 -0.29
CA PHE A 138 -1.17 -1.73 -0.12
C PHE A 138 -2.38 -0.93 -0.62
N GLU A 139 -2.85 -1.21 -1.83
CA GLU A 139 -3.99 -0.51 -2.41
C GLU A 139 -5.29 -0.85 -1.67
N GLY A 140 -5.45 -2.11 -1.26
CA GLY A 140 -6.59 -2.51 -0.42
C GLY A 140 -6.57 -1.80 0.95
N PHE A 141 -5.38 -1.54 1.51
CA PHE A 141 -5.24 -0.72 2.71
C PHE A 141 -5.58 0.75 2.43
N ILE A 142 -5.02 1.34 1.37
CA ILE A 142 -5.24 2.75 1.02
C ILE A 142 -6.72 3.05 0.91
N GLN A 143 -7.47 2.21 0.18
CA GLN A 143 -8.92 2.36 0.00
C GLN A 143 -9.64 2.59 1.33
N LYS A 144 -9.30 1.81 2.38
CA LYS A 144 -9.91 1.91 3.70
C LYS A 144 -9.29 3.01 4.57
N PHE A 145 -8.05 3.40 4.31
CA PHE A 145 -7.32 4.41 5.06
C PHE A 145 -7.67 5.85 4.65
N MET A 146 -8.09 6.09 3.41
CA MET A 146 -8.38 7.45 2.91
C MET A 146 -9.39 8.24 3.76
N PRO A 147 -10.53 7.67 4.24
CA PRO A 147 -11.44 8.40 5.13
C PRO A 147 -10.79 8.84 6.45
N TYR A 148 -9.88 8.02 6.99
CA TYR A 148 -9.13 8.36 8.20
C TYR A 148 -8.20 9.54 7.92
N LEU A 149 -7.43 9.48 6.83
CA LEU A 149 -6.47 10.51 6.46
C LEU A 149 -7.16 11.85 6.13
N ALA A 150 -8.29 11.82 5.42
CA ALA A 150 -9.14 12.98 5.15
C ALA A 150 -9.64 13.65 6.44
N TYR A 151 -10.05 12.84 7.43
CA TYR A 151 -10.46 13.35 8.73
C TYR A 151 -9.29 14.05 9.45
N LEU A 152 -8.09 13.45 9.43
CA LEU A 152 -6.91 14.07 10.05
C LEU A 152 -6.62 15.44 9.45
N ALA A 153 -6.61 15.53 8.11
CA ALA A 153 -6.34 16.78 7.39
C ALA A 153 -7.42 17.84 7.65
N THR A 154 -8.70 17.44 7.70
CA THR A 154 -9.81 18.33 8.06
C THR A 154 -9.63 18.90 9.48
N LYS A 155 -9.16 18.07 10.43
CA LYS A 155 -8.85 18.52 11.79
C LYS A 155 -7.60 19.39 11.89
N GLN A 156 -6.77 19.43 10.85
CA GLN A 156 -5.69 20.39 10.67
C GLN A 156 -6.14 21.67 9.95
N GLY A 157 -7.40 21.76 9.54
CA GLY A 157 -7.95 22.92 8.83
C GLY A 157 -7.84 22.86 7.31
N SER A 158 -7.43 21.72 6.74
CA SER A 158 -7.40 21.53 5.29
C SER A 158 -8.82 21.48 4.71
N THR A 159 -9.00 22.10 3.54
CA THR A 159 -10.17 21.92 2.67
C THR A 159 -9.82 21.15 1.38
N GLU A 160 -8.55 20.77 1.21
CA GLU A 160 -8.12 19.93 0.09
C GLU A 160 -8.55 18.47 0.38
N GLN A 161 -9.25 17.85 -0.58
CA GLN A 161 -9.76 16.47 -0.47
C GLN A 161 -9.47 15.62 -1.71
N GLU A 162 -8.93 16.18 -2.80
CA GLU A 162 -8.76 15.53 -4.10
C GLU A 162 -8.03 14.19 -3.96
N TYR A 163 -6.90 14.19 -3.26
CA TYR A 163 -6.08 12.99 -3.08
C TYR A 163 -6.87 11.85 -2.41
N THR A 164 -7.61 12.15 -1.34
CA THR A 164 -8.38 11.15 -0.59
C THR A 164 -9.65 10.70 -1.29
N GLU A 165 -10.26 11.57 -2.11
CA GLU A 165 -11.46 11.24 -2.90
C GLU A 165 -11.11 10.31 -4.07
N VAL A 166 -10.01 10.58 -4.78
CA VAL A 166 -9.51 9.73 -5.88
C VAL A 166 -9.15 8.34 -5.36
N HIS A 167 -8.26 8.26 -4.36
CA HIS A 167 -7.78 6.98 -3.82
C HIS A 167 -8.84 6.22 -2.99
N GLY A 168 -9.91 6.89 -2.54
CA GLY A 168 -11.04 6.21 -1.90
C GLY A 168 -11.88 5.36 -2.86
N VAL A 169 -11.75 5.58 -4.18
CA VAL A 169 -12.54 4.89 -5.22
C VAL A 169 -11.65 4.10 -6.18
N CYS A 170 -10.63 4.73 -6.77
CA CYS A 170 -9.78 4.09 -7.80
C CYS A 170 -9.13 2.80 -7.29
N ASP A 171 -8.72 2.77 -6.02
CA ASP A 171 -7.96 1.64 -5.48
C ASP A 171 -8.80 0.38 -5.23
N ILE A 172 -10.14 0.46 -5.37
CA ILE A 172 -11.01 -0.72 -5.42
C ILE A 172 -10.69 -1.54 -6.67
N GLU A 173 -10.73 -0.90 -7.84
CA GLU A 173 -10.49 -1.56 -9.12
C GLU A 173 -9.03 -2.00 -9.26
N HIS A 174 -8.10 -1.19 -8.73
CA HIS A 174 -6.69 -1.54 -8.74
C HIS A 174 -6.38 -2.77 -7.88
N THR A 175 -6.94 -2.86 -6.66
CA THR A 175 -6.78 -4.03 -5.78
C THR A 175 -7.32 -5.30 -6.44
N GLU A 176 -8.52 -5.26 -7.03
CA GLU A 176 -9.07 -6.39 -7.80
C GLU A 176 -8.18 -6.76 -9.01
N GLY A 177 -7.64 -5.76 -9.69
CA GLY A 177 -6.68 -5.93 -10.77
C GLY A 177 -5.42 -6.66 -10.30
N LEU A 178 -4.86 -6.28 -9.16
CA LEU A 178 -3.66 -6.90 -8.60
C LEU A 178 -3.89 -8.35 -8.18
N PHE A 179 -5.07 -8.72 -7.69
CA PHE A 179 -5.37 -10.14 -7.43
C PHE A 179 -5.53 -10.96 -8.72
N LYS A 180 -5.99 -10.36 -9.82
CA LYS A 180 -5.95 -11.00 -11.16
C LYS A 180 -4.51 -11.19 -11.65
N VAL A 181 -3.65 -10.19 -11.44
CA VAL A 181 -2.21 -10.29 -11.73
C VAL A 181 -1.59 -11.41 -10.89
N LEU A 182 -1.89 -11.47 -9.59
CA LEU A 182 -1.38 -12.49 -8.68
C LEU A 182 -1.76 -13.90 -9.14
N ALA A 183 -3.02 -14.09 -9.57
CA ALA A 183 -3.48 -15.36 -10.15
C ALA A 183 -2.65 -15.77 -11.36
N ALA A 184 -2.38 -14.83 -12.28
CA ALA A 184 -1.62 -15.09 -13.49
C ALA A 184 -0.14 -15.42 -13.19
N GLU A 185 0.49 -14.70 -12.26
CA GLU A 185 1.88 -14.95 -11.87
C GLU A 185 2.04 -16.29 -11.12
N LEU A 186 1.12 -16.63 -10.22
CA LEU A 186 1.12 -17.94 -9.53
C LEU A 186 0.91 -19.10 -10.49
N ALA A 187 0.07 -18.94 -11.52
CA ALA A 187 -0.15 -19.96 -12.54
C ALA A 187 1.09 -20.13 -13.44
N LEU A 188 1.83 -19.06 -13.71
CA LEU A 188 3.04 -19.09 -14.53
C LEU A 188 4.24 -19.68 -13.78
N ALA A 189 4.43 -19.29 -12.52
CA ALA A 189 5.54 -19.70 -11.69
C ALA A 189 5.05 -19.98 -10.26
N PRO A 190 4.54 -21.20 -10.00
CA PRO A 190 4.11 -21.60 -8.67
C PRO A 190 5.28 -21.48 -7.67
N PRO A 191 5.03 -20.96 -6.46
CA PRO A 191 6.06 -20.82 -5.46
C PRO A 191 6.44 -22.18 -4.85
N GLU A 192 7.64 -22.24 -4.26
CA GLU A 192 8.05 -23.37 -3.44
C GLU A 192 7.08 -23.57 -2.25
N PRO A 193 6.83 -24.80 -1.80
CA PRO A 193 5.82 -25.10 -0.76
C PRO A 193 6.01 -24.37 0.57
N ASP A 194 7.24 -23.98 0.91
CA ASP A 194 7.64 -23.31 2.15
C ASP A 194 7.98 -21.82 1.95
N ALA A 195 7.76 -21.27 0.76
CA ALA A 195 8.03 -19.88 0.46
C ALA A 195 7.14 -18.95 1.31
N ASP A 196 7.76 -18.01 2.03
CA ASP A 196 7.03 -16.91 2.66
C ASP A 196 6.59 -15.89 1.60
N LEU A 197 5.35 -16.02 1.14
CA LEU A 197 4.75 -15.08 0.19
C LEU A 197 4.44 -13.71 0.81
N PHE A 198 4.27 -13.65 2.12
CA PHE A 198 3.83 -12.45 2.84
C PHE A 198 4.98 -11.58 3.36
N GLU A 199 6.24 -11.92 3.05
CA GLU A 199 7.40 -11.13 3.45
C GLU A 199 7.23 -9.63 3.11
N GLY A 200 6.85 -9.32 1.87
CA GLY A 200 6.61 -7.93 1.44
C GLY A 200 5.45 -7.27 2.18
N VAL A 201 4.35 -7.99 2.39
CA VAL A 201 3.18 -7.52 3.15
C VAL A 201 3.58 -7.17 4.59
N ASN A 202 4.39 -8.02 5.24
CA ASN A 202 4.85 -7.80 6.61
C ASN A 202 5.80 -6.60 6.72
N LEU A 203 6.70 -6.42 5.75
CA LEU A 203 7.58 -5.25 5.68
C LEU A 203 6.79 -3.96 5.51
N LEU A 204 5.80 -3.96 4.60
CA LEU A 204 4.98 -2.78 4.34
C LEU A 204 4.02 -2.48 5.50
N ARG A 205 3.44 -3.50 6.14
CA ARG A 205 2.67 -3.35 7.39
C ARG A 205 3.51 -2.67 8.46
N THR A 206 4.76 -3.12 8.66
CA THR A 206 5.68 -2.52 9.64
C THR A 206 5.94 -1.04 9.32
N LEU A 207 6.13 -0.70 8.04
CA LEU A 207 6.30 0.69 7.60
C LEU A 207 5.03 1.53 7.85
N ILE A 208 3.84 1.00 7.58
CA ILE A 208 2.57 1.69 7.85
C ILE A 208 2.40 1.92 9.35
N GLU A 209 2.67 0.91 10.18
CA GLU A 209 2.66 1.04 11.64
C GLU A 209 3.65 2.12 12.11
N ARG A 210 4.82 2.23 11.47
CA ARG A 210 5.81 3.30 11.74
C ARG A 210 5.32 4.69 11.35
N ILE A 211 4.61 4.81 10.23
CA ILE A 211 3.97 6.07 9.80
C ILE A 211 2.96 6.51 10.86
N ILE A 212 2.13 5.60 11.37
CA ILE A 212 1.06 5.92 12.32
C ILE A 212 1.62 6.16 13.73
N ARG A 213 2.55 5.32 14.18
CA ARG A 213 3.11 5.27 15.53
C ARG A 213 4.64 5.31 15.45
N PRO A 214 5.25 6.49 15.28
CA PRO A 214 6.70 6.59 15.23
C PRO A 214 7.28 6.12 16.57
N GLN A 215 8.42 5.45 16.53
CA GLN A 215 9.14 5.17 17.78
C GLN A 215 9.51 6.50 18.42
N SER A 216 9.24 6.65 19.71
CA SER A 216 9.87 7.71 20.50
C SER A 216 11.39 7.54 20.32
N GLY A 217 12.11 8.65 20.09
CA GLY A 217 13.56 8.65 19.80
C GLY A 217 14.38 7.83 20.81
N PRO A 218 15.67 7.59 20.52
CA PRO A 218 16.46 6.57 21.21
C PRO A 218 16.31 6.68 22.72
N ARG A 219 16.00 5.55 23.39
CA ARG A 219 16.17 5.45 24.85
C ARG A 219 17.56 5.98 25.16
N ALA A 220 17.62 7.04 25.95
CA ALA A 220 18.88 7.54 26.48
C ALA A 220 19.65 6.33 27.03
N ALA A 221 20.85 6.11 26.50
CA ALA A 221 21.78 5.11 26.98
C ALA A 221 22.18 5.44 28.43
#